data_AF-A0A0R3X5U2-F1
#
_entry.id   AF-A0A0R3X5U2-F1
#
_cell.length_a   1.000
_cell.length_b   1.000
_cell.length_c   1.000
_cell.angle_alpha   90.00
_cell.angle_beta   90.00
_cell.angle_gamma   90.00
#
_symmetry.space_group_name_H-M   'P 1'
#
loop_
_entity.id
_entity.type
_entity.pdbx_description
1 polymer ?
#
loop_
_entity_poly.entity_id
_entity_poly.type
_entity_poly.pdbx_seq_one_letter_code
_entity_poly.pdbx_strand_id
1 'polypeptide(L)'
;MAGVLRFFRGVTKLCSIRGVSENVCLRYTHFSAAAAMSSFQHIDAYFKLLDNSFLEFSHLQAMYELLESPSIDPYFKMNFWSKFVLTSLACGKDKIVNSLILFILERSDCHSIATLITVLKALALQKRFKEFESLYALVMSRLSPTDVYVYAADVSAALCLTPFYKEARGFLHMNFERKVPIETFGHFLSAAAIYGPLDEVISFIYELHSMGLNPTQDFYPAFIKRLQGDEGMHYMTSLLEAISSCQCILSSSTALLLKDWFENHGWRGTMGVTLTGSNDDAFMIYLALWSGPNCYLFSNDEFRQHRFTLGTDASPLLARWQAARQISMRSTRPLIFLGPALCDPTIQGSMTEGWHIPYESGGQRPSYLPSNTWLCLRP
;
A
#
# COMPACT_ATOMS: atom_id res chain seq x y z
N MET A 1 21.68 -8.69 -1.00
CA MET A 1 21.01 -10.00 -0.87
C MET A 1 19.51 -9.80 -1.02
N ALA A 2 18.86 -10.79 -1.62
CA ALA A 2 17.52 -10.83 -2.22
C ALA A 2 16.39 -10.04 -1.54
N GLY A 3 15.52 -9.43 -2.35
CA GLY A 3 14.12 -9.19 -1.94
C GLY A 3 13.46 -7.87 -2.32
N VAL A 4 13.49 -7.42 -3.59
CA VAL A 4 12.52 -6.42 -4.10
C VAL A 4 12.20 -6.71 -5.56
N LEU A 5 11.35 -7.71 -5.83
CA LEU A 5 10.74 -7.95 -7.15
C LEU A 5 9.41 -8.67 -6.93
N ARG A 6 8.40 -7.92 -6.50
CA ARG A 6 6.99 -8.32 -6.58
C ARG A 6 6.14 -7.08 -6.72
N PHE A 7 5.88 -6.63 -7.95
CA PHE A 7 4.64 -5.93 -8.31
C PHE A 7 4.48 -5.95 -9.83
N PHE A 8 3.86 -7.03 -10.33
CA PHE A 8 3.00 -7.09 -11.52
C PHE A 8 2.31 -8.47 -11.45
N ARG A 9 1.16 -8.53 -10.76
CA ARG A 9 0.30 -9.72 -10.72
C ARG A 9 -1.15 -9.30 -10.93
N GLY A 10 -1.79 -9.94 -11.92
CA GLY A 10 -3.19 -9.78 -12.32
C GLY A 10 -3.27 -9.09 -13.68
N VAL A 11 -3.61 -9.72 -14.81
CA VAL A 11 -4.56 -10.81 -15.04
C VAL A 11 -4.06 -11.67 -16.22
N THR A 12 -3.81 -12.95 -16.00
CA THR A 12 -3.82 -13.95 -17.09
C THR A 12 -4.59 -15.17 -16.62
N LYS A 13 -5.81 -15.28 -17.13
CA LYS A 13 -6.66 -16.47 -17.06
C LYS A 13 -5.94 -17.57 -17.86
N LEU A 14 -5.56 -18.67 -17.21
CA LEU A 14 -4.99 -19.84 -17.88
C LEU A 14 -6.07 -20.44 -18.80
N CYS A 15 -5.92 -20.24 -20.11
CA CYS A 15 -6.51 -21.15 -21.10
C CYS A 15 -5.44 -22.16 -21.48
N SER A 16 -5.64 -23.40 -21.02
CA SER A 16 -4.95 -24.58 -21.54
C SER A 16 -5.38 -24.78 -22.99
N ILE A 17 -4.44 -24.67 -23.92
CA ILE A 17 -4.56 -25.27 -25.25
C ILE A 17 -3.39 -26.25 -25.40
N ARG A 18 -3.70 -27.52 -25.15
CA ARG A 18 -2.87 -28.65 -25.55
C ARG A 18 -3.08 -28.91 -27.04
N GLY A 19 -1.98 -29.04 -27.76
CA GLY A 19 -1.91 -29.71 -29.06
C GLY A 19 -1.89 -28.75 -30.24
N VAL A 20 -0.72 -28.54 -30.82
CA VAL A 20 -0.30 -29.18 -32.08
C VAL A 20 1.02 -28.56 -32.56
N SER A 21 1.93 -29.44 -33.00
CA SER A 21 3.15 -29.22 -33.77
C SER A 21 4.41 -28.77 -33.02
N GLU A 22 5.12 -29.78 -32.49
CA GLU A 22 6.59 -29.80 -32.46
C GLU A 22 7.12 -29.45 -33.85
N ASN A 23 7.63 -28.24 -34.05
CA ASN A 23 8.64 -27.99 -35.08
C ASN A 23 9.33 -26.64 -34.86
N VAL A 24 10.67 -26.72 -34.80
CA VAL A 24 11.67 -25.65 -34.81
C VAL A 24 11.74 -24.78 -33.54
N CYS A 25 12.44 -25.31 -32.53
CA CYS A 25 13.05 -24.51 -31.47
C CYS A 25 14.23 -23.72 -32.07
N LEU A 26 13.95 -22.59 -32.73
CA LEU A 26 14.98 -21.59 -33.03
C LEU A 26 15.41 -21.01 -31.67
N ARG A 27 16.51 -21.53 -31.13
CA ARG A 27 17.24 -20.93 -30.02
C ARG A 27 17.81 -19.59 -30.50
N TYR A 28 17.00 -18.54 -30.46
CA TYR A 28 17.49 -17.18 -30.68
C TYR A 28 18.28 -16.76 -29.43
N THR A 29 19.56 -17.15 -29.36
CA THR A 29 20.43 -16.72 -28.27
C THR A 29 20.79 -15.25 -28.44
N HIS A 30 21.07 -14.79 -29.67
CA HIS A 30 21.52 -13.42 -29.92
C HIS A 30 20.52 -12.59 -30.73
N PHE A 31 20.54 -11.28 -30.50
CA PHE A 31 19.72 -10.33 -31.25
C PHE A 31 20.19 -10.23 -32.70
N SER A 32 19.24 -10.26 -33.64
CA SER A 32 19.48 -10.04 -35.06
C SER A 32 18.31 -9.24 -35.64
N ALA A 33 18.62 -8.17 -36.36
CA ALA A 33 17.63 -7.29 -36.97
C ALA A 33 16.72 -8.07 -37.95
N ALA A 34 17.29 -8.96 -38.76
CA ALA A 34 16.52 -9.81 -39.68
C ALA A 34 15.56 -10.77 -38.94
N ALA A 35 16.01 -11.38 -37.84
CA ALA A 35 15.19 -12.28 -37.03
C ALA A 35 14.07 -11.54 -36.27
N ALA A 36 14.34 -10.32 -35.83
CA ALA A 36 13.33 -9.44 -35.23
C ALA A 36 12.25 -9.11 -36.26
N MET A 37 12.64 -8.73 -37.49
CA MET A 37 11.71 -8.43 -38.57
C MET A 37 10.89 -9.64 -39.02
N SER A 38 11.49 -10.83 -39.10
CA SER A 38 10.73 -12.06 -39.41
C SER A 38 9.73 -12.42 -38.31
N SER A 39 9.93 -11.92 -37.09
CA SER A 39 9.10 -12.20 -35.91
C SER A 39 8.16 -11.05 -35.55
N PHE A 40 7.91 -10.07 -36.44
CA PHE A 40 7.21 -8.82 -36.09
C PHE A 40 5.83 -9.03 -35.45
N GLN A 41 5.08 -10.05 -35.89
CA GLN A 41 3.76 -10.39 -35.33
C GLN A 41 3.83 -10.92 -33.88
N HIS A 42 4.98 -11.47 -33.49
CA HIS A 42 5.23 -12.05 -32.17
C HIS A 42 6.50 -11.46 -31.53
N ILE A 43 6.75 -10.17 -31.75
CA ILE A 43 8.01 -9.52 -31.37
C ILE A 43 8.30 -9.61 -29.87
N ASP A 44 7.25 -9.64 -29.03
CA ASP A 44 7.41 -9.83 -27.58
C ASP A 44 7.97 -11.21 -27.23
N ALA A 45 7.53 -12.25 -27.93
CA ALA A 45 8.04 -13.61 -27.73
C ALA A 45 9.50 -13.68 -28.15
N TYR A 46 9.86 -13.03 -29.27
CA TYR A 46 11.24 -12.91 -29.71
C TYR A 46 12.11 -12.22 -28.64
N PHE A 47 11.70 -11.04 -28.16
CA PHE A 47 12.44 -10.32 -27.11
C PHE A 47 12.56 -11.12 -25.82
N LYS A 48 11.54 -11.90 -25.44
CA LYS A 48 11.58 -12.79 -24.26
C LYS A 48 12.60 -13.93 -24.40
N LEU A 49 12.85 -14.41 -25.61
CA LEU A 49 13.77 -15.54 -25.87
C LEU A 49 15.25 -15.15 -25.92
N LEU A 50 15.58 -13.87 -26.16
CA LEU A 50 16.98 -13.40 -26.20
C LEU A 50 17.76 -13.75 -24.93
N ASP A 51 19.06 -14.03 -25.03
CA ASP A 51 19.91 -14.09 -23.85
C ASP A 51 20.11 -12.69 -23.24
N ASN A 52 20.51 -12.60 -21.97
CA ASN A 52 20.85 -11.32 -21.36
C ASN A 52 22.30 -10.93 -21.71
N SER A 53 22.59 -10.78 -23.01
CA SER A 53 23.87 -10.32 -23.53
C SER A 53 23.87 -8.81 -23.79
N PHE A 54 25.07 -8.24 -23.91
CA PHE A 54 25.21 -6.87 -24.37
C PHE A 54 24.91 -6.83 -25.87
N LEU A 55 24.17 -5.80 -26.31
CA LEU A 55 23.86 -5.63 -27.73
C LEU A 55 24.84 -4.64 -28.33
N GLU A 56 25.62 -5.09 -29.32
CA GLU A 56 26.50 -4.21 -30.05
C GLU A 56 25.71 -3.12 -30.79
N PHE A 57 26.27 -1.92 -30.81
CA PHE A 57 25.67 -0.77 -31.48
C PHE A 57 25.36 -1.05 -32.95
N SER A 58 26.24 -1.80 -33.64
CA SER A 58 26.08 -2.24 -35.04
C SER A 58 24.77 -2.98 -35.29
N HIS A 59 24.36 -3.86 -34.38
CA HIS A 59 23.12 -4.62 -34.51
C HIS A 59 21.87 -3.76 -34.29
N LEU A 60 21.93 -2.83 -33.33
CA LEU A 60 20.85 -1.88 -33.07
C LEU A 60 20.70 -0.87 -34.21
N GLN A 61 21.81 -0.41 -34.77
CA GLN A 61 21.85 0.46 -35.93
C GLN A 61 21.29 -0.23 -37.18
N ALA A 62 21.64 -1.49 -37.43
CA ALA A 62 21.04 -2.27 -38.52
C ALA A 62 19.52 -2.42 -38.37
N MET A 63 19.02 -2.62 -37.14
CA MET A 63 17.58 -2.65 -36.88
C MET A 63 16.93 -1.28 -37.16
N TYR A 64 17.59 -0.19 -36.74
CA TYR A 64 17.12 1.17 -37.01
C TYR A 64 16.96 1.40 -38.52
N GLU A 65 17.96 1.04 -39.33
CA GLU A 65 17.93 1.19 -40.79
C GLU A 65 16.80 0.39 -41.43
N LEU A 66 16.52 -0.84 -40.96
CA LEU A 66 15.38 -1.62 -41.43
C LEU A 66 14.03 -0.96 -41.09
N LEU A 67 13.91 -0.37 -39.90
CA LEU A 67 12.70 0.34 -39.47
C LEU A 67 12.46 1.64 -40.24
N GLU A 68 13.51 2.24 -40.82
CA GLU A 68 13.37 3.43 -41.68
C GLU A 68 12.84 3.10 -43.08
N SER A 69 12.76 1.83 -43.47
CA SER A 69 12.19 1.44 -44.75
C SER A 69 10.72 1.87 -44.86
N PRO A 70 10.31 2.51 -45.98
CA PRO A 70 8.93 2.99 -46.17
C PRO A 70 7.90 1.86 -46.27
N SER A 71 8.34 0.62 -46.42
CA SER A 71 7.48 -0.57 -46.40
C SER A 71 7.02 -0.98 -45.00
N ILE A 72 7.60 -0.41 -43.95
CA ILE A 72 7.29 -0.77 -42.56
C ILE A 72 6.11 0.04 -42.06
N ASP A 73 5.21 -0.66 -41.37
CA ASP A 73 4.06 -0.04 -40.71
C ASP A 73 4.51 1.10 -39.76
N PRO A 74 4.02 2.34 -39.95
CA PRO A 74 4.43 3.48 -39.14
C PRO A 74 4.17 3.31 -37.64
N TYR A 75 3.08 2.60 -37.29
CA TYR A 75 2.74 2.34 -35.90
C TYR A 75 3.71 1.34 -35.25
N PHE A 76 4.09 0.28 -35.96
CA PHE A 76 5.14 -0.64 -35.52
C PHE A 76 6.48 0.08 -35.32
N LYS A 77 6.89 0.90 -36.29
CA LYS A 77 8.11 1.70 -36.23
C LYS A 77 8.16 2.58 -34.97
N MET A 78 7.10 3.34 -34.71
CA MET A 78 7.01 4.28 -33.58
C MET A 78 7.09 3.60 -32.21
N ASN A 79 6.65 2.34 -32.11
CA ASN A 79 6.52 1.60 -30.85
C ASN A 79 7.55 0.48 -30.68
N PHE A 80 8.37 0.19 -31.68
CA PHE A 80 9.34 -0.91 -31.62
C PHE A 80 10.29 -0.77 -30.42
N TRP A 81 10.91 0.40 -30.29
CA TRP A 81 11.92 0.67 -29.25
C TRP A 81 11.33 0.69 -27.85
N SER A 82 10.18 1.35 -27.65
CA SER A 82 9.47 1.32 -26.37
C SER A 82 9.12 -0.11 -25.95
N LYS A 83 8.61 -0.91 -26.89
CA LYS A 83 8.27 -2.31 -26.66
C LYS A 83 9.49 -3.18 -26.35
N PHE A 84 10.61 -2.95 -27.04
CA PHE A 84 11.86 -3.68 -26.78
C PHE A 84 12.41 -3.37 -25.38
N VAL A 85 12.42 -2.10 -24.97
CA VAL A 85 12.85 -1.71 -23.62
C VAL A 85 11.90 -2.29 -22.57
N LEU A 86 10.58 -2.14 -22.72
CA LEU A 86 9.59 -2.64 -21.75
C LEU A 86 9.67 -4.16 -21.56
N THR A 87 9.73 -4.91 -22.67
CA THR A 87 9.79 -6.38 -22.60
C THR A 87 11.11 -6.85 -22.01
N SER A 88 12.23 -6.20 -22.33
CA SER A 88 13.54 -6.53 -21.75
C SER A 88 13.60 -6.22 -20.26
N LEU A 89 13.01 -5.10 -19.84
CA LEU A 89 12.90 -4.69 -18.44
C LEU A 89 12.02 -5.67 -17.64
N ALA A 90 10.87 -6.06 -18.19
CA ALA A 90 9.97 -7.04 -17.57
C ALA A 90 10.61 -8.43 -17.42
N CYS A 91 11.55 -8.79 -18.30
CA CYS A 91 12.30 -10.04 -18.25
C CYS A 91 13.61 -9.96 -17.42
N GLY A 92 13.92 -8.82 -16.80
CA GLY A 92 15.16 -8.65 -16.03
C GLY A 92 16.44 -8.73 -16.87
N LYS A 93 16.38 -8.30 -18.14
CA LYS A 93 17.52 -8.35 -19.07
C LYS A 93 18.35 -7.06 -19.00
N ASP A 94 18.98 -6.83 -17.86
CA ASP A 94 19.66 -5.56 -17.56
C ASP A 94 20.75 -5.17 -18.57
N LYS A 95 21.49 -6.13 -19.14
CA LYS A 95 22.53 -5.84 -20.13
C LYS A 95 21.94 -5.36 -21.45
N ILE A 96 20.85 -5.99 -21.89
CA ILE A 96 20.09 -5.53 -23.06
C ILE A 96 19.53 -4.13 -22.80
N VAL A 97 18.87 -3.93 -21.66
CA VAL A 97 18.28 -2.62 -21.31
C VAL A 97 19.36 -1.53 -21.31
N ASN A 98 20.54 -1.79 -20.74
CA ASN A 98 21.64 -0.83 -20.77
C ASN A 98 22.11 -0.52 -22.19
N SER A 99 22.22 -1.53 -23.05
CA SER A 99 22.61 -1.35 -24.45
C SER A 99 21.58 -0.49 -25.21
N LEU A 100 20.29 -0.77 -25.00
CA LEU A 100 19.19 0.00 -25.60
C LEU A 100 19.14 1.44 -25.09
N ILE A 101 19.35 1.66 -23.79
CA ILE A 101 19.40 3.01 -23.22
C ILE A 101 20.53 3.82 -23.87
N LEU A 102 21.75 3.27 -23.96
CA LEU A 102 22.89 3.96 -24.55
C LEU A 102 22.61 4.33 -26.01
N PHE A 103 22.09 3.39 -26.81
CA PHE A 103 21.73 3.61 -28.20
C PHE A 103 20.66 4.71 -28.37
N ILE A 104 19.59 4.66 -27.56
CA ILE A 104 18.50 5.63 -27.65
C ILE A 104 18.93 7.02 -27.17
N LEU A 105 19.77 7.11 -26.14
CA LEU A 105 20.28 8.39 -25.64
C LEU A 105 21.22 9.08 -26.64
N GLU A 106 22.05 8.31 -27.34
CA GLU A 106 22.96 8.82 -28.37
C GLU A 106 22.22 9.47 -29.54
N ARG A 107 21.00 9.00 -29.85
CA ARG A 107 20.15 9.47 -30.96
C ARG A 107 18.76 9.91 -30.50
N SER A 108 18.69 10.59 -29.36
CA SER A 108 17.43 10.91 -28.67
C SER A 108 16.45 11.77 -29.50
N ASP A 109 16.95 12.56 -30.45
CA ASP A 109 16.18 13.33 -31.42
C ASP A 109 15.40 12.46 -32.42
N CYS A 110 15.94 11.29 -32.76
CA CYS A 110 15.38 10.37 -33.76
C CYS A 110 14.23 9.49 -33.22
N HIS A 111 14.03 9.44 -31.90
CA HIS A 111 13.06 8.53 -31.28
C HIS A 111 11.73 9.23 -30.93
N SER A 112 10.65 8.42 -30.85
CA SER A 112 9.32 8.86 -30.45
C SER A 112 9.26 9.26 -28.98
N ILE A 113 8.36 10.17 -28.62
CA ILE A 113 8.14 10.60 -27.22
C ILE A 113 7.83 9.39 -26.33
N ALA A 114 7.02 8.45 -26.80
CA ALA A 114 6.72 7.21 -26.08
C ALA A 114 7.98 6.37 -25.78
N THR A 115 8.92 6.29 -26.73
CA THR A 115 10.21 5.61 -26.51
C THR A 115 11.05 6.34 -25.47
N LEU A 116 11.14 7.67 -25.57
CA LEU A 116 11.92 8.47 -24.61
C LEU A 116 11.35 8.37 -23.19
N ILE A 117 10.02 8.43 -23.02
CA ILE A 117 9.37 8.24 -21.71
C ILE A 117 9.62 6.82 -21.16
N THR A 118 9.65 5.81 -22.04
CA THR A 118 9.99 4.45 -21.64
C THR A 118 11.42 4.35 -21.13
N VAL A 119 12.38 4.98 -21.84
CA VAL A 119 13.77 5.06 -21.39
C VAL A 119 13.90 5.88 -20.10
N LEU A 120 13.13 6.95 -19.95
CA LEU A 120 13.07 7.76 -18.75
C LEU A 120 12.68 6.92 -17.53
N LYS A 121 11.62 6.09 -17.65
CA LYS A 121 11.23 5.12 -16.60
C LYS A 121 12.33 4.10 -16.32
N ALA A 122 12.99 3.58 -17.36
CA ALA A 122 14.09 2.62 -17.19
C ALA A 122 15.29 3.22 -16.45
N LEU A 123 15.68 4.46 -16.80
CA LEU A 123 16.74 5.21 -16.10
C LEU A 123 16.39 5.43 -14.63
N ALA A 124 15.15 5.76 -14.32
CA ALA A 124 14.68 5.94 -12.95
C ALA A 124 14.78 4.65 -12.13
N LEU A 125 14.32 3.52 -12.69
CA LEU A 125 14.41 2.20 -12.04
C LEU A 125 15.86 1.76 -11.81
N GLN A 126 16.77 2.10 -12.72
CA GLN A 126 18.21 1.84 -12.59
C GLN A 126 18.94 2.88 -11.73
N LYS A 127 18.25 3.87 -11.16
CA LYS A 127 18.81 4.97 -10.36
C LYS A 127 19.86 5.82 -11.09
N ARG A 128 19.77 5.92 -12.41
CA ARG A 128 20.66 6.72 -13.27
C ARG A 128 20.17 8.18 -13.37
N PHE A 129 20.12 8.88 -12.24
CA PHE A 129 19.40 10.16 -12.12
C PHE A 129 19.99 11.31 -12.96
N LYS A 130 21.30 11.33 -13.21
CA LYS A 130 21.92 12.37 -14.05
C LYS A 130 21.46 12.29 -15.51
N GLU A 131 21.40 11.08 -16.05
CA GLU A 131 20.92 10.83 -17.40
C GLU A 131 19.39 11.02 -17.48
N PHE A 132 18.68 10.63 -16.42
CA PHE A 132 17.25 10.91 -16.28
C PHE A 132 16.95 12.40 -16.40
N GLU A 133 17.66 13.26 -15.64
CA GLU A 133 17.44 14.71 -15.65
C GLU A 133 17.68 15.31 -17.04
N SER A 134 18.76 14.88 -17.70
CA SER A 134 19.11 15.33 -19.05
C SER A 134 18.03 14.92 -20.07
N LEU A 135 17.55 13.68 -20.00
CA LEU A 135 16.50 13.19 -20.88
C LEU A 135 15.14 13.83 -20.57
N TYR A 136 14.82 14.06 -19.28
CA TYR A 136 13.60 14.71 -18.85
C TYR A 136 13.49 16.12 -19.44
N ALA A 137 14.56 16.92 -19.34
CA ALA A 137 14.60 18.25 -19.94
C ALA A 137 14.35 18.21 -21.47
N LEU A 138 14.96 17.24 -22.16
CA LEU A 138 14.73 17.04 -23.60
C LEU A 138 13.28 16.66 -23.89
N VAL A 139 12.70 15.70 -23.16
CA VAL A 139 11.31 15.28 -23.34
C VAL A 139 10.38 16.48 -23.14
N MET A 140 10.56 17.23 -22.04
CA MET A 140 9.74 18.41 -21.76
C MET A 140 9.86 19.49 -22.85
N SER A 141 11.04 19.67 -23.46
CA SER A 141 11.22 20.61 -24.57
C SER A 141 10.53 20.19 -25.88
N ARG A 142 10.23 18.89 -26.04
CA ARG A 142 9.61 18.32 -27.24
C ARG A 142 8.09 18.17 -27.13
N LEU A 143 7.54 18.20 -25.92
CA LEU A 143 6.10 18.06 -25.70
C LEU A 143 5.36 19.33 -26.12
N SER A 144 4.37 19.19 -27.01
CA SER A 144 3.40 20.26 -27.23
C SER A 144 2.48 20.41 -26.00
N PRO A 145 1.74 21.54 -25.86
CA PRO A 145 0.77 21.69 -24.78
C PRO A 145 -0.23 20.54 -24.72
N THR A 146 -0.63 19.96 -25.85
CA THR A 146 -1.53 18.80 -25.90
C THR A 146 -0.85 17.55 -25.39
N ASP A 147 0.40 17.31 -25.79
CA ASP A 147 1.17 16.11 -25.40
C ASP A 147 1.43 16.06 -23.89
N VAL A 148 1.65 17.22 -23.25
CA VAL A 148 1.83 17.32 -21.79
C VAL A 148 0.69 16.64 -21.03
N TYR A 149 -0.55 16.74 -21.52
CA TYR A 149 -1.70 16.08 -20.91
C TYR A 149 -1.73 14.59 -21.21
N VAL A 150 -1.48 14.21 -22.47
CA VAL A 150 -1.48 12.81 -22.92
C VAL A 150 -0.48 11.99 -22.11
N TYR A 151 0.70 12.56 -21.84
CA TYR A 151 1.79 11.87 -21.16
C TYR A 151 1.91 12.21 -19.67
N ALA A 152 1.00 13.01 -19.11
CA ALA A 152 1.09 13.52 -17.73
C ALA A 152 1.28 12.38 -16.70
N ALA A 153 0.46 11.34 -16.79
CA ALA A 153 0.51 10.20 -15.88
C ALA A 153 1.82 9.41 -16.04
N ASP A 154 2.28 9.20 -17.27
CA ASP A 154 3.51 8.44 -17.54
C ASP A 154 4.77 9.17 -17.10
N VAL A 155 4.84 10.48 -17.35
CA VAL A 155 5.95 11.34 -16.93
C VAL A 155 5.94 11.48 -15.41
N SER A 156 4.77 11.70 -14.81
CA SER A 156 4.62 11.72 -13.35
C SER A 156 5.07 10.42 -12.71
N ALA A 157 4.67 9.26 -13.25
CA ALA A 157 5.10 7.97 -12.74
C ALA A 157 6.63 7.80 -12.83
N ALA A 158 7.27 8.30 -13.88
CA ALA A 158 8.72 8.29 -14.02
C ALA A 158 9.40 9.20 -12.97
N LEU A 159 8.88 10.41 -12.77
CA LEU A 159 9.39 11.37 -11.77
C LEU A 159 9.29 10.81 -10.35
N CYS A 160 8.17 10.17 -10.01
CA CYS A 160 7.94 9.53 -8.71
C CYS A 160 8.91 8.36 -8.40
N LEU A 161 9.68 7.88 -9.38
CA LEU A 161 10.73 6.90 -9.14
C LEU A 161 12.09 7.55 -8.81
N THR A 162 12.16 8.88 -8.77
CA THR A 162 13.40 9.65 -8.63
C THR A 162 13.31 10.71 -7.53
N PRO A 163 14.44 11.32 -7.12
CA PRO A 163 14.44 12.49 -6.25
C PRO A 163 13.70 13.71 -6.83
N PHE A 164 13.45 13.75 -8.14
CA PHE A 164 12.68 14.79 -8.85
C PHE A 164 11.17 14.55 -8.78
N TYR A 165 10.68 13.95 -7.69
CA TYR A 165 9.25 13.64 -7.56
C TYR A 165 8.40 14.90 -7.38
N LYS A 166 8.98 16.04 -6.96
CA LYS A 166 8.22 17.27 -6.69
C LYS A 166 7.63 17.86 -7.96
N GLU A 167 8.32 17.70 -9.08
CA GLU A 167 7.90 18.09 -10.42
C GLU A 167 6.59 17.39 -10.82
N ALA A 168 6.35 16.18 -10.31
CA ALA A 168 5.09 15.45 -10.53
C ALA A 168 3.87 16.20 -9.95
N ARG A 169 4.07 17.08 -8.95
CA ARG A 169 2.99 17.88 -8.33
C ARG A 169 2.33 18.81 -9.34
N GLY A 170 3.09 19.35 -10.30
CA GLY A 170 2.54 20.21 -11.36
C GLY A 170 1.53 19.45 -12.24
N PHE A 171 1.88 18.22 -12.63
CA PHE A 171 0.99 17.36 -13.42
C PHE A 171 -0.25 16.93 -12.62
N LEU A 172 -0.11 16.70 -11.32
CA LEU A 172 -1.21 16.35 -10.43
C LEU A 172 -2.24 17.49 -10.33
N HIS A 173 -1.79 18.72 -10.05
CA HIS A 173 -2.67 19.89 -9.95
C HIS A 173 -3.39 20.16 -11.28
N MET A 174 -2.64 20.10 -12.38
CA MET A 174 -3.16 20.27 -13.74
C MET A 174 -4.29 19.26 -14.07
N ASN A 175 -4.17 18.01 -13.63
CA ASN A 175 -5.21 16.99 -13.83
C ASN A 175 -6.40 17.18 -12.89
N PHE A 176 -6.15 17.59 -11.65
CA PHE A 176 -7.19 17.89 -10.66
C PHE A 176 -8.11 19.03 -11.14
N GLU A 177 -7.54 20.14 -11.62
CA GLU A 177 -8.30 21.28 -12.16
C GLU A 177 -9.20 20.88 -13.35
N ARG A 178 -8.76 19.89 -14.13
CA ARG A 178 -9.49 19.35 -15.27
C ARG A 178 -10.47 18.23 -14.92
N LYS A 179 -10.59 17.86 -13.64
CA LYS A 179 -11.45 16.78 -13.15
C LYS A 179 -11.13 15.42 -13.78
N VAL A 180 -9.86 15.19 -14.12
CA VAL A 180 -9.37 13.90 -14.61
C VAL A 180 -9.06 13.00 -13.40
N PRO A 181 -9.29 11.66 -13.47
CA PRO A 181 -8.99 10.76 -12.37
C PRO A 181 -7.52 10.85 -11.93
N ILE A 182 -7.30 11.31 -10.69
CA ILE A 182 -5.95 11.50 -10.14
C ILE A 182 -5.37 10.24 -9.47
N GLU A 183 -6.11 9.13 -9.43
CA GLU A 183 -5.66 7.86 -8.84
C GLU A 183 -4.32 7.37 -9.45
N THR A 184 -4.09 7.72 -10.72
CA THR A 184 -2.84 7.44 -11.46
C THR A 184 -1.60 8.11 -10.85
N PHE A 185 -1.78 9.11 -9.98
CA PHE A 185 -0.74 9.81 -9.26
C PHE A 185 -0.47 9.25 -7.85
N GLY A 186 -1.07 8.10 -7.49
CA GLY A 186 -0.91 7.48 -6.16
C GLY A 186 0.54 7.17 -5.76
N HIS A 187 1.46 7.09 -6.72
CA HIS A 187 2.88 6.91 -6.45
C HIS A 187 3.59 8.15 -5.87
N PHE A 188 2.97 9.34 -5.92
CA PHE A 188 3.58 10.58 -5.43
C PHE A 188 3.93 10.51 -3.94
N LEU A 189 2.98 10.09 -3.09
CA LEU A 189 3.22 9.98 -1.66
C LEU A 189 4.33 8.97 -1.37
N SER A 190 4.35 7.83 -2.07
CA SER A 190 5.40 6.83 -1.93
C SER A 190 6.77 7.38 -2.32
N ALA A 191 6.84 8.16 -3.39
CA ALA A 191 8.07 8.85 -3.80
C ALA A 191 8.55 9.85 -2.74
N ALA A 192 7.63 10.65 -2.20
CA ALA A 192 7.91 11.58 -1.12
C ALA A 192 8.44 10.83 0.12
N ALA A 193 7.83 9.70 0.49
CA ALA A 193 8.31 8.86 1.59
C ALA A 193 9.72 8.30 1.36
N ILE A 194 10.11 8.04 0.11
CA ILE A 194 11.46 7.54 -0.23
C ILE A 194 12.49 8.68 -0.24
N TYR A 195 12.19 9.80 -0.88
CA TYR A 195 13.17 10.83 -1.24
C TYR A 195 13.03 12.15 -0.48
N GLY A 196 11.83 12.48 0.01
CA GLY A 196 11.51 13.77 0.61
C GLY A 196 11.84 13.89 2.11
N PRO A 197 11.90 15.11 2.66
CA PRO A 197 11.88 15.35 4.11
C PRO A 197 10.61 14.78 4.77
N LEU A 198 10.72 14.16 5.94
CA LEU A 198 9.59 13.43 6.57
C LEU A 198 8.44 14.35 7.02
N ASP A 199 8.76 15.56 7.47
CA ASP A 199 7.82 16.63 7.82
C ASP A 199 6.98 17.08 6.62
N GLU A 200 7.63 17.26 5.46
CA GLU A 200 6.96 17.58 4.21
C GLU A 200 6.06 16.44 3.75
N VAL A 201 6.52 15.19 3.91
CA VAL A 201 5.73 13.99 3.57
C VAL A 201 4.43 13.93 4.37
N ILE A 202 4.47 14.18 5.69
CA ILE A 202 3.27 14.24 6.53
C ILE A 202 2.34 15.35 6.04
N SER A 203 2.88 16.52 5.70
CA SER A 203 2.10 17.64 5.18
C SER A 203 1.37 17.26 3.87
N PHE A 204 2.02 16.49 2.99
CA PHE A 204 1.40 16.01 1.76
C PHE A 204 0.25 15.04 1.98
N ILE A 205 0.23 14.26 3.08
CA ILE A 205 -0.91 13.39 3.39
C ILE A 205 -2.18 14.23 3.55
N TYR A 206 -2.10 15.30 4.34
CA TYR A 206 -3.23 16.21 4.55
C TYR A 206 -3.63 16.95 3.27
N GLU A 207 -2.65 17.50 2.54
CA GLU A 207 -2.90 18.24 1.31
C GLU A 207 -3.62 17.38 0.26
N LEU A 208 -3.06 16.20 -0.03
CA LEU A 208 -3.52 15.36 -1.13
C LEU A 208 -4.76 14.54 -0.77
N HIS A 209 -5.05 14.35 0.52
CA HIS A 209 -6.30 13.76 0.96
C HIS A 209 -7.52 14.56 0.47
N SER A 210 -7.42 15.90 0.46
CA SER A 210 -8.48 16.78 -0.08
C SER A 210 -8.78 16.54 -1.57
N MET A 211 -7.78 16.04 -2.31
CA MET A 211 -7.91 15.70 -3.72
C MET A 211 -8.41 14.27 -3.94
N GLY A 212 -8.48 13.44 -2.88
CA GLY A 212 -8.86 12.03 -2.94
C GLY A 212 -7.67 11.06 -3.03
N LEU A 213 -6.45 11.55 -2.83
CA LEU A 213 -5.25 10.71 -2.80
C LEU A 213 -4.88 10.32 -1.37
N ASN A 214 -4.81 9.02 -1.14
CA ASN A 214 -4.41 8.45 0.15
C ASN A 214 -3.07 7.71 0.02
N PRO A 215 -2.33 7.55 1.13
CA PRO A 215 -1.10 6.76 1.12
C PRO A 215 -1.33 5.33 0.64
N THR A 216 -0.51 4.87 -0.31
CA THR A 216 -0.61 3.53 -0.90
C THR A 216 0.11 2.48 -0.06
N GLN A 217 -0.03 1.20 -0.41
CA GLN A 217 0.68 0.10 0.26
C GLN A 217 2.21 0.27 0.28
N ASP A 218 2.77 0.88 -0.76
CA ASP A 218 4.22 1.09 -0.89
C ASP A 218 4.73 2.28 -0.08
N PHE A 219 3.83 3.18 0.34
CA PHE A 219 4.16 4.36 1.14
C PHE A 219 4.68 3.97 2.53
N TYR A 220 3.93 3.14 3.25
CA TYR A 220 4.22 2.86 4.67
C TYR A 220 5.58 2.18 4.88
N PRO A 221 5.95 1.14 4.09
CA PRO A 221 7.30 0.56 4.18
C PRO A 221 8.41 1.57 3.88
N ALA A 222 8.21 2.46 2.91
CA ALA A 222 9.19 3.49 2.57
C ALA A 222 9.38 4.50 3.70
N PHE A 223 8.29 4.96 4.31
CA PHE A 223 8.31 5.93 5.40
C PHE A 223 8.88 5.31 6.69
N ILE A 224 8.33 4.18 7.13
CA ILE A 224 8.66 3.54 8.42
C ILE A 224 10.12 3.10 8.46
N LYS A 225 10.68 2.63 7.34
CA LYS A 225 12.09 2.24 7.25
C LYS A 225 13.07 3.37 7.59
N ARG A 226 12.65 4.63 7.43
CA ARG A 226 13.48 5.81 7.70
C ARG A 226 13.40 6.30 9.15
N LEU A 227 12.49 5.75 9.94
CA LEU A 227 12.29 6.15 11.33
C LEU A 227 13.34 5.49 12.22
N GLN A 228 14.15 6.30 12.90
CA GLN A 228 15.24 5.86 13.77
C GLN A 228 15.30 6.76 15.01
N GLY A 229 15.64 6.17 16.17
CA GLY A 229 15.83 6.91 17.42
C GLY A 229 14.59 7.68 17.89
N ASP A 230 14.81 8.70 18.72
CA ASP A 230 13.73 9.50 19.32
C ASP A 230 12.96 10.35 18.31
N GLU A 231 13.63 10.85 17.27
CA GLU A 231 12.96 11.54 16.16
C GLU A 231 12.01 10.60 15.39
N GLY A 232 12.37 9.33 15.28
CA GLY A 232 11.51 8.31 14.67
C GLY A 232 10.17 8.15 15.38
N MET A 233 10.15 8.25 16.72
CA MET A 233 8.91 8.24 17.51
C MET A 233 8.03 9.44 17.22
N HIS A 234 8.60 10.64 17.15
CA HIS A 234 7.85 11.85 16.80
C HIS A 234 7.15 11.69 15.44
N TYR A 235 7.88 11.28 14.40
CA TYR A 235 7.31 11.09 13.07
C TYR A 235 6.32 9.91 12.99
N MET A 236 6.52 8.85 13.78
CA MET A 236 5.53 7.77 13.89
C MET A 236 4.20 8.30 14.47
N THR A 237 4.27 9.09 15.54
CA THR A 237 3.08 9.72 16.13
C THR A 237 2.38 10.62 15.12
N SER A 238 3.12 11.50 14.44
CA SER A 238 2.53 12.38 13.41
C SER A 238 1.92 11.61 12.24
N LEU A 239 2.52 10.47 11.84
CA LEU A 239 1.95 9.59 10.82
C LEU A 239 0.62 8.99 11.28
N LEU A 240 0.55 8.47 12.50
CA LEU A 240 -0.68 7.88 13.04
C LEU A 240 -1.79 8.94 13.21
N GLU A 241 -1.43 10.15 13.60
CA GLU A 241 -2.35 11.30 13.65
C GLU A 241 -2.89 11.65 12.25
N ALA A 242 -2.03 11.67 11.23
CA ALA A 242 -2.43 11.93 9.85
C ALA A 242 -3.36 10.83 9.32
N ILE A 243 -3.00 9.56 9.52
CA ILE A 243 -3.83 8.39 9.16
C ILE A 243 -5.20 8.48 9.83
N SER A 244 -5.24 8.82 11.13
CA SER A 244 -6.47 8.94 11.90
C SER A 244 -7.34 10.10 11.40
N SER A 245 -6.74 11.26 11.18
CA SER A 245 -7.43 12.48 10.74
C SER A 245 -7.99 12.35 9.32
N CYS A 246 -7.24 11.73 8.42
CA CYS A 246 -7.64 11.47 7.04
C CYS A 246 -8.44 10.16 6.87
N GLN A 247 -8.76 9.46 7.97
CA GLN A 247 -9.48 8.18 7.95
C GLN A 247 -8.89 7.16 6.96
N CYS A 248 -7.56 7.12 6.84
CA CYS A 248 -6.89 6.25 5.88
C CYS A 248 -7.06 4.78 6.29
N ILE A 249 -7.48 3.94 5.35
CA ILE A 249 -7.62 2.50 5.58
C ILE A 249 -6.26 1.83 5.47
N LEU A 250 -5.84 1.14 6.53
CA LEU A 250 -4.61 0.35 6.56
C LEU A 250 -4.87 -1.08 6.12
N SER A 251 -3.93 -1.67 5.39
CA SER A 251 -3.94 -3.11 5.12
C SER A 251 -3.36 -3.91 6.27
N SER A 252 -3.62 -5.22 6.28
CA SER A 252 -3.01 -6.15 7.21
C SER A 252 -1.48 -6.13 7.16
N SER A 253 -0.87 -5.98 5.97
CA SER A 253 0.59 -5.86 5.83
C SER A 253 1.14 -4.60 6.48
N THR A 254 0.43 -3.48 6.36
CA THR A 254 0.81 -2.21 6.99
C THR A 254 0.66 -2.27 8.51
N ALA A 255 -0.42 -2.88 8.99
CA ALA A 255 -0.64 -3.07 10.42
C ALA A 255 0.46 -3.93 11.07
N LEU A 256 0.87 -5.02 10.41
CA LEU A 256 2.00 -5.84 10.87
C LEU A 256 3.31 -5.06 10.87
N LEU A 257 3.56 -4.24 9.85
CA LEU A 257 4.74 -3.39 9.79
C LEU A 257 4.79 -2.38 10.95
N LEU A 258 3.66 -1.76 11.28
CA LEU A 258 3.56 -0.85 12.43
C LEU A 258 3.82 -1.60 13.74
N LYS A 259 3.21 -2.78 13.93
CA LYS A 259 3.44 -3.64 15.09
C LYS A 259 4.93 -3.97 15.24
N ASP A 260 5.57 -4.48 14.19
CA ASP A 260 6.99 -4.85 14.20
C ASP A 260 7.88 -3.65 14.54
N TRP A 261 7.53 -2.46 14.03
CA TRP A 261 8.27 -1.23 14.35
C TRP A 261 8.19 -0.88 15.84
N PHE A 262 7.00 -0.92 16.45
CA PHE A 262 6.83 -0.63 17.88
C PHE A 262 7.53 -1.67 18.77
N GLU A 263 7.40 -2.95 18.44
CA GLU A 263 8.06 -4.04 19.18
C GLU A 263 9.58 -3.89 19.15
N ASN A 264 10.15 -3.54 18.00
CA ASN A 264 11.59 -3.27 17.86
C ASN A 264 12.05 -2.03 18.63
N HIS A 265 11.18 -1.05 18.85
CA HIS A 265 11.46 0.14 19.66
C HIS A 265 11.25 -0.09 21.17
N GLY A 266 11.08 -1.36 21.60
CA GLY A 266 10.97 -1.71 23.01
C GLY A 266 9.58 -1.53 23.60
N TRP A 267 8.54 -1.42 22.76
CA TRP A 267 7.16 -1.48 23.21
C TRP A 267 6.90 -2.83 23.91
N ARG A 268 6.41 -2.77 25.16
CA ARG A 268 6.19 -3.96 26.00
C ARG A 268 4.76 -4.49 25.99
N GLY A 269 3.84 -3.83 25.29
CA GLY A 269 2.47 -4.30 25.12
C GLY A 269 2.31 -5.24 23.92
N THR A 270 1.33 -6.13 23.95
CA THR A 270 0.99 -6.96 22.78
C THR A 270 0.01 -6.20 21.90
N MET A 271 0.40 -5.86 20.67
CA MET A 271 -0.51 -5.29 19.68
C MET A 271 -1.14 -6.43 18.87
N GLY A 272 -2.45 -6.63 19.01
CA GLY A 272 -3.21 -7.59 18.22
C GLY A 272 -3.72 -6.95 16.93
N VAL A 273 -3.52 -7.62 15.79
CA VAL A 273 -4.11 -7.21 14.50
C VAL A 273 -5.22 -8.20 14.16
N THR A 274 -6.47 -7.74 14.16
CA THR A 274 -7.60 -8.54 13.67
C THR A 274 -7.66 -8.47 12.15
N LEU A 275 -7.81 -9.62 11.49
CA LEU A 275 -7.87 -9.69 10.03
C LEU A 275 -9.27 -9.27 9.54
N THR A 276 -9.32 -8.66 8.35
CA THR A 276 -10.57 -8.30 7.67
C THR A 276 -11.51 -9.50 7.56
N GLY A 277 -12.74 -9.38 8.09
CA GLY A 277 -13.75 -10.45 8.11
C GLY A 277 -13.78 -11.30 9.38
N SER A 278 -12.86 -11.07 10.33
CA SER A 278 -12.98 -11.61 11.68
C SER A 278 -13.90 -10.76 12.55
N ASN A 279 -14.56 -11.38 13.53
CA ASN A 279 -15.33 -10.69 14.55
C ASN A 279 -14.36 -10.22 15.64
N ASP A 280 -14.01 -8.94 15.59
CA ASP A 280 -13.10 -8.26 16.50
C ASP A 280 -13.58 -8.30 17.94
N ASP A 281 -14.89 -8.14 18.18
CA ASP A 281 -15.48 -8.26 19.53
C ASP A 281 -15.19 -9.62 20.17
N ALA A 282 -15.42 -10.72 19.43
CA ALA A 282 -15.18 -12.07 19.91
C ALA A 282 -13.69 -12.31 20.21
N PHE A 283 -12.81 -11.74 19.38
CA PHE A 283 -11.37 -11.81 19.59
C PHE A 283 -10.94 -11.02 20.84
N MET A 284 -11.49 -9.83 21.06
CA MET A 284 -11.21 -9.01 22.25
C MET A 284 -11.68 -9.69 23.53
N ILE A 285 -12.88 -10.30 23.53
CA ILE A 285 -13.39 -11.09 24.66
C ILE A 285 -12.47 -12.29 24.91
N TYR A 286 -12.12 -13.05 23.87
CA TYR A 286 -11.21 -14.20 23.98
C TYR A 286 -9.85 -13.80 24.56
N LEU A 287 -9.22 -12.74 24.04
CA LEU A 287 -7.93 -12.27 24.52
C LEU A 287 -7.98 -11.85 25.99
N ALA A 288 -9.01 -11.13 26.40
CA ALA A 288 -9.16 -10.68 27.78
C ALA A 288 -9.36 -11.87 28.74
N LEU A 289 -10.14 -12.88 28.35
CA LEU A 289 -10.30 -14.12 29.12
C LEU A 289 -9.01 -14.95 29.16
N TRP A 290 -8.34 -15.10 28.02
CA TRP A 290 -7.08 -15.85 27.88
C TRP A 290 -5.93 -15.23 28.68
N SER A 291 -5.89 -13.90 28.76
CA SER A 291 -4.90 -13.15 29.54
C SER A 291 -5.03 -13.36 31.05
N GLY A 292 -6.07 -14.07 31.49
CA GLY A 292 -6.25 -14.51 32.87
C GLY A 292 -7.14 -13.57 33.70
N PRO A 293 -7.40 -13.96 34.96
CA PRO A 293 -8.44 -13.33 35.76
C PRO A 293 -8.16 -11.88 36.13
N ASN A 294 -6.93 -11.38 36.03
CA ASN A 294 -6.57 -10.00 36.38
C ASN A 294 -6.57 -9.04 35.18
N CYS A 295 -6.92 -9.51 33.98
CA CYS A 295 -6.97 -8.67 32.79
C CYS A 295 -8.21 -7.76 32.81
N TYR A 296 -8.02 -6.49 32.44
CA TYR A 296 -9.11 -5.54 32.20
C TYR A 296 -9.33 -5.34 30.71
N LEU A 297 -10.60 -5.24 30.31
CA LEU A 297 -10.99 -4.93 28.94
C LEU A 297 -11.40 -3.47 28.84
N PHE A 298 -10.66 -2.66 28.08
CA PHE A 298 -11.05 -1.29 27.83
C PHE A 298 -11.93 -1.22 26.57
N SER A 299 -13.24 -0.96 26.74
CA SER A 299 -14.19 -0.84 25.63
C SER A 299 -15.45 -0.09 26.05
N ASN A 300 -16.10 0.56 25.07
CA ASN A 300 -17.44 1.12 25.22
C ASN A 300 -18.54 0.20 24.67
N ASP A 301 -18.18 -0.92 24.03
CA ASP A 301 -19.15 -1.89 23.53
C ASP A 301 -19.80 -2.66 24.70
N GLU A 302 -21.10 -2.90 24.64
CA GLU A 302 -21.83 -3.68 25.63
C GLU A 302 -21.82 -5.20 25.36
N PHE A 303 -21.26 -5.62 24.22
CA PHE A 303 -21.19 -7.00 23.74
C PHE A 303 -22.54 -7.73 23.79
N ARG A 304 -23.64 -6.99 23.55
CA ARG A 304 -25.02 -7.50 23.70
C ARG A 304 -25.29 -8.70 22.79
N GLN A 305 -24.80 -8.64 21.55
CA GLN A 305 -24.99 -9.71 20.58
C GLN A 305 -24.31 -11.00 21.03
N HIS A 306 -23.07 -10.93 21.54
CA HIS A 306 -22.34 -12.10 22.04
C HIS A 306 -22.99 -12.71 23.27
N ARG A 307 -23.48 -11.88 24.20
CA ARG A 307 -24.27 -12.36 25.35
C ARG A 307 -25.55 -13.06 24.93
N PHE A 308 -26.20 -12.61 23.86
CA PHE A 308 -27.39 -13.28 23.33
C PHE A 308 -27.04 -14.63 22.70
N THR A 309 -25.97 -14.71 21.91
CA THR A 309 -25.53 -15.94 21.24
C THR A 309 -25.09 -17.04 22.21
N LEU A 310 -24.59 -16.69 23.39
CA LEU A 310 -24.13 -17.66 24.41
C LEU A 310 -25.26 -18.44 25.12
N GLY A 311 -26.52 -18.05 24.95
CA GLY A 311 -27.65 -18.72 25.59
C GLY A 311 -27.78 -18.44 27.10
N THR A 312 -28.78 -19.06 27.73
CA THR A 312 -29.22 -18.71 29.10
C THR A 312 -28.18 -19.00 30.19
N ASP A 313 -27.29 -19.97 29.98
CA ASP A 313 -26.40 -20.46 31.03
C ASP A 313 -25.08 -19.68 31.06
N ALA A 314 -24.54 -19.35 29.89
CA ALA A 314 -23.26 -18.66 29.76
C ALA A 314 -23.40 -17.12 29.67
N SER A 315 -24.57 -16.61 29.25
CA SER A 315 -24.82 -15.17 29.18
C SER A 315 -24.66 -14.45 30.53
N PRO A 316 -25.19 -14.97 31.66
CA PRO A 316 -25.00 -14.36 32.97
C PRO A 316 -23.54 -14.37 33.43
N LEU A 317 -22.77 -15.41 33.07
CA LEU A 317 -21.35 -15.51 33.41
C LEU A 317 -20.53 -14.45 32.66
N LEU A 318 -20.81 -14.26 31.36
CA LEU A 318 -20.16 -13.21 30.59
C LEU A 318 -20.53 -11.81 31.11
N ALA A 319 -21.80 -11.57 31.46
CA ALA A 319 -22.22 -10.29 32.05
C ALA A 319 -21.52 -10.00 33.38
N ARG A 320 -21.38 -11.00 34.27
CA ARG A 320 -20.65 -10.86 35.54
C ARG A 320 -19.17 -10.57 35.30
N TRP A 321 -18.53 -11.29 34.37
CA TRP A 321 -17.14 -11.03 34.00
C TRP A 321 -16.97 -9.61 33.43
N GLN A 322 -17.87 -9.19 32.54
CA GLN A 322 -17.87 -7.87 31.92
C GLN A 322 -18.01 -6.77 32.97
N ALA A 323 -18.95 -6.91 33.93
CA ALA A 323 -19.10 -5.97 35.03
C ALA A 323 -17.82 -5.85 35.89
N ALA A 324 -17.12 -6.96 36.13
CA ALA A 324 -15.92 -6.99 36.96
C ALA A 324 -14.64 -6.55 36.24
N ARG A 325 -14.62 -6.52 34.90
CA ARG A 325 -13.38 -6.36 34.11
C ARG A 325 -13.43 -5.29 33.03
N GLN A 326 -14.61 -4.86 32.59
CA GLN A 326 -14.71 -3.83 31.57
C GLN A 326 -14.52 -2.44 32.17
N ILE A 327 -13.64 -1.66 31.57
CA ILE A 327 -13.49 -0.23 31.81
C ILE A 327 -14.08 0.48 30.60
N SER A 328 -15.00 1.40 30.84
CA SER A 328 -15.64 2.19 29.80
C SER A 328 -15.28 3.67 29.94
N MET A 329 -15.31 4.40 28.83
CA MET A 329 -14.96 5.81 28.77
C MET A 329 -16.17 6.63 28.32
N ARG A 330 -16.53 7.63 29.12
CA ARG A 330 -17.46 8.69 28.70
C ARG A 330 -16.67 9.83 28.10
N SER A 331 -16.97 10.16 26.85
CA SER A 331 -16.37 11.27 26.11
C SER A 331 -16.91 12.61 26.60
N THR A 332 -16.56 12.97 27.84
CA THR A 332 -16.80 14.27 28.45
C THR A 332 -15.49 15.05 28.53
N ARG A 333 -15.55 16.36 28.82
CA ARG A 333 -14.37 17.17 29.20
C ARG A 333 -14.52 17.58 30.67
N PRO A 334 -13.72 17.04 31.61
CA PRO A 334 -12.65 16.05 31.44
C PRO A 334 -13.17 14.64 31.09
N LEU A 335 -12.30 13.80 30.52
CA LEU A 335 -12.61 12.40 30.24
C LEU A 335 -12.91 11.66 31.55
N ILE A 336 -14.03 10.93 31.58
CA ILE A 336 -14.44 10.15 32.76
C ILE A 336 -14.34 8.66 32.42
N PHE A 337 -13.57 7.94 33.23
CA PHE A 337 -13.46 6.48 33.17
C PHE A 337 -14.43 5.86 34.17
N LEU A 338 -15.26 4.94 33.69
CA LEU A 338 -16.11 4.09 34.51
C LEU A 338 -15.33 2.83 34.81
N GLY A 339 -14.89 2.70 36.05
CA GLY A 339 -14.19 1.52 36.54
C GLY A 339 -15.11 0.29 36.65
N PRO A 340 -14.52 -0.90 36.83
CA PRO A 340 -15.26 -2.14 37.03
C PRO A 340 -16.09 -2.10 38.33
N ALA A 341 -17.13 -2.93 38.39
CA ALA A 341 -17.87 -3.19 39.62
C ALA A 341 -16.92 -3.76 40.69
N LEU A 342 -16.88 -3.10 41.84
CA LEU A 342 -16.00 -3.47 42.96
C LEU A 342 -16.55 -4.63 43.80
N CYS A 343 -17.85 -4.92 43.68
CA CYS A 343 -18.54 -5.91 44.48
C CYS A 343 -19.39 -6.83 43.57
N ASP A 344 -19.54 -8.09 43.96
CA ASP A 344 -20.43 -9.01 43.27
C ASP A 344 -21.87 -8.52 43.41
N PRO A 345 -22.61 -8.31 42.31
CA PRO A 345 -23.95 -7.75 42.38
C PRO A 345 -25.07 -8.78 42.52
N THR A 346 -24.74 -9.96 43.00
CA THR A 346 -25.74 -10.96 43.35
C THR A 346 -26.35 -10.68 44.71
N ILE A 347 -27.43 -11.40 45.03
CA ILE A 347 -27.98 -11.39 46.38
C ILE A 347 -26.91 -11.90 47.34
N GLN A 348 -26.63 -11.14 48.39
CA GLN A 348 -25.63 -11.46 49.40
C GLN A 348 -26.24 -11.44 50.79
N GLY A 349 -25.66 -12.22 51.70
CA GLY A 349 -25.97 -12.16 53.12
C GLY A 349 -26.47 -13.46 53.69
N SER A 350 -26.99 -13.36 54.91
CA SER A 350 -27.43 -14.49 55.72
C SER A 350 -28.49 -14.03 56.72
N MET A 351 -29.16 -14.99 57.39
CA MET A 351 -30.11 -14.66 58.45
C MET A 351 -29.46 -13.97 59.66
N THR A 352 -28.14 -14.10 59.83
CA THR A 352 -27.40 -13.49 60.95
C THR A 352 -26.82 -12.12 60.61
N GLU A 353 -26.44 -11.88 59.35
CA GLU A 353 -25.80 -10.62 58.92
C GLU A 353 -26.78 -9.69 58.17
N GLY A 354 -27.98 -10.19 57.89
CA GLY A 354 -28.94 -9.53 57.01
C GLY A 354 -28.74 -9.89 55.54
N TRP A 355 -29.71 -9.52 54.71
CA TRP A 355 -29.70 -9.75 53.26
C TRP A 355 -29.56 -8.43 52.50
N HIS A 356 -28.76 -8.45 51.45
CA HIS A 356 -28.60 -7.38 50.48
C HIS A 356 -29.09 -7.90 49.12
N ILE A 357 -30.23 -7.38 48.68
CA ILE A 357 -30.93 -7.84 47.47
C ILE A 357 -30.94 -6.68 46.46
N PRO A 358 -30.23 -6.78 45.33
CA PRO A 358 -30.30 -5.79 44.28
C PRO A 358 -31.64 -5.89 43.56
N TYR A 359 -32.26 -4.74 43.25
CA TYR A 359 -33.55 -4.68 42.54
C TYR A 359 -33.54 -3.56 41.51
N GLU A 360 -34.33 -3.65 40.44
CA GLU A 360 -34.37 -2.61 39.40
C GLU A 360 -35.29 -1.44 39.78
N SER A 361 -34.77 -0.22 39.73
CA SER A 361 -35.54 1.01 39.98
C SER A 361 -35.93 1.77 38.70
N GLY A 362 -35.73 1.18 37.52
CA GLY A 362 -36.07 1.79 36.22
C GLY A 362 -35.06 2.81 35.67
N GLY A 363 -33.89 2.97 36.28
CA GLY A 363 -32.84 3.87 35.77
C GLY A 363 -32.13 3.34 34.52
N GLN A 364 -31.75 4.23 33.60
CA GLN A 364 -30.94 3.84 32.43
C GLN A 364 -29.51 3.48 32.86
N ARG A 365 -29.09 2.26 32.50
CA ARG A 365 -27.75 1.72 32.79
C ARG A 365 -27.30 0.76 31.68
N PRO A 366 -25.98 0.60 31.46
CA PRO A 366 -25.47 -0.46 30.61
C PRO A 366 -26.01 -1.82 31.04
N SER A 367 -26.38 -2.65 30.06
CA SER A 367 -27.10 -3.91 30.32
C SER A 367 -26.27 -5.00 30.98
N TYR A 368 -24.96 -4.84 31.07
CA TYR A 368 -24.06 -5.74 31.79
C TYR A 368 -23.81 -5.29 33.23
N LEU A 369 -24.06 -4.01 33.55
CA LEU A 369 -23.90 -3.53 34.90
C LEU A 369 -25.07 -3.97 35.77
N PRO A 370 -24.83 -4.21 37.06
CA PRO A 370 -25.86 -4.54 38.03
C PRO A 370 -26.65 -3.34 38.52
N SER A 371 -27.73 -3.62 39.27
CA SER A 371 -28.60 -2.54 39.71
C SER A 371 -27.88 -1.77 40.81
N ASN A 372 -27.98 -0.44 40.76
CA ASN A 372 -27.39 0.42 41.77
C ASN A 372 -28.32 0.62 42.98
N THR A 373 -29.51 0.02 42.95
CA THR A 373 -30.49 0.06 44.05
C THR A 373 -30.55 -1.29 44.76
N TRP A 374 -30.46 -1.23 46.09
CA TRP A 374 -30.35 -2.39 46.97
C TRP A 374 -31.41 -2.33 48.07
N LEU A 375 -32.05 -3.46 48.33
CA LEU A 375 -32.86 -3.69 49.52
C LEU A 375 -31.95 -4.32 50.57
N CYS A 376 -31.80 -3.65 51.72
CA CYS A 376 -31.06 -4.14 52.87
C CYS A 376 -32.07 -4.61 53.92
N LEU A 377 -32.05 -5.90 54.25
CA LEU A 377 -32.82 -6.50 55.31
C LEU A 377 -31.86 -6.76 56.47
N ARG A 378 -32.08 -6.14 57.63
CA ARG A 378 -31.28 -6.38 58.84
C ARG A 378 -32.09 -7.21 59.85
N PRO A 379 -31.45 -8.11 60.61
CA PRO A 379 -32.11 -8.93 61.63
C PRO A 379 -32.80 -8.12 62.72
#